data_AF-A0A141R9G8-F1
#
_entry.id   AF-A0A141R9G8-F1
#
_cell.length_a   1.000
_cell.length_b   1.000
_cell.length_c   1.000
_cell.angle_alpha   90.00
_cell.angle_beta   90.00
_cell.angle_gamma   90.00
#
_symmetry.space_group_name_H-M   'P 1'
#
loop_
_entity.id
_entity.type
_entity.pdbx_description
1 polymer ?
#
loop_
_entity_poly.entity_id
_entity_poly.type
_entity_poly.pdbx_seq_one_letter_code
_entity_poly.pdbx_strand_id
1 'polypeptide(L)' 'MMKKSLCCALLLGISCSALAAPVSEKQLAEVVANTVTPLMNAQAIPGMAVAVIYQGQPHYFTFGKA' A
#
# COMPACT_ATOMS: atom_id res chain seq x y z
N MET A 1 -52.44 -15.70 2.89
CA MET A 1 -51.36 -15.42 3.87
C MET A 1 -50.03 -15.84 3.26
N MET A 2 -49.31 -14.95 2.57
CA MET A 2 -48.01 -15.27 1.93
C MET A 2 -47.27 -13.97 1.57
N LYS A 3 -46.58 -13.36 2.54
CA LYS A 3 -45.70 -12.19 2.35
C LYS A 3 -44.60 -12.22 3.42
N LYS A 4 -43.79 -13.28 3.47
CA LYS A 4 -42.66 -13.36 4.43
C LYS A 4 -41.33 -13.78 3.82
N SER A 5 -41.28 -14.14 2.53
CA SER A 5 -40.10 -14.78 1.94
C SER A 5 -39.16 -13.86 1.13
N LEU A 6 -39.43 -12.56 0.99
CA LEU A 6 -38.67 -11.70 0.07
C LEU A 6 -37.44 -11.03 0.71
N CYS A 7 -37.27 -11.07 2.04
CA CYS A 7 -36.16 -10.40 2.71
C CYS A 7 -34.81 -11.13 2.59
N CYS A 8 -34.79 -12.45 2.42
CA CYS A 8 -33.54 -13.22 2.39
C CYS A 8 -32.76 -13.07 1.07
N ALA A 9 -33.39 -12.63 -0.02
CA ALA A 9 -32.73 -12.45 -1.32
C ALA A 9 -31.86 -11.17 -1.38
N LEU A 10 -32.12 -10.17 -0.52
CA LEU A 10 -31.36 -8.91 -0.53
C LEU A 10 -29.98 -9.00 0.14
N LEU A 11 -29.76 -10.00 0.99
CA LEU A 11 -28.53 -10.08 1.80
C LEU A 11 -27.33 -10.70 1.05
N LEU A 12 -27.54 -11.28 -0.14
CA LEU A 12 -26.50 -11.94 -0.92
C LEU A 12 -25.68 -10.96 -1.80
N GLY A 13 -26.04 -9.68 -1.86
CA GLY A 13 -25.41 -8.69 -2.75
C GLY A 13 -24.23 -7.90 -2.18
N ILE A 14 -23.86 -8.09 -0.90
CA ILE A 14 -22.92 -7.20 -0.20
C ILE A 14 -21.51 -7.80 -0.08
N SER A 15 -21.26 -9.03 -0.55
CA SER A 15 -19.91 -9.59 -0.62
C SER A 15 -19.13 -9.05 -1.83
N CYS A 16 -19.08 -7.72 -1.99
CA CYS A 16 -18.02 -7.10 -2.76
C CYS A 16 -16.79 -7.10 -1.85
N SER A 17 -15.95 -8.13 -1.97
CA SER A 17 -14.59 -8.08 -1.46
C SER A 17 -14.02 -6.78 -2.01
N ALA A 18 -13.82 -5.78 -1.13
CA ALA A 18 -13.12 -4.56 -1.51
C ALA A 18 -11.70 -4.98 -1.89
N LEU A 19 -11.52 -5.29 -3.17
CA LEU A 19 -10.24 -5.53 -3.79
C LEU A 19 -9.52 -4.19 -3.72
N ALA A 20 -8.82 -3.95 -2.61
CA ALA A 20 -7.93 -2.83 -2.49
C ALA A 20 -6.96 -2.94 -3.67
N ALA A 21 -6.94 -1.92 -4.53
CA ALA A 21 -6.02 -1.90 -5.64
C ALA A 21 -4.59 -2.10 -5.08
N PRO A 22 -3.76 -2.93 -5.73
CA PRO A 22 -2.38 -3.11 -5.28
C PRO A 22 -1.70 -1.74 -5.22
N VAL A 23 -0.92 -1.52 -4.16
CA VAL A 23 -0.12 -0.30 -4.00
C VAL A 23 0.71 -0.10 -5.27
N SER A 24 0.55 1.05 -5.90
CA SER A 24 1.33 1.39 -7.09
C SER A 24 2.80 1.62 -6.72
N GLU A 25 3.71 1.39 -7.65
CA GLU A 25 5.14 1.67 -7.45
C GLU A 25 5.39 3.13 -7.03
N LYS A 26 4.60 4.07 -7.57
CA LYS A 26 4.67 5.48 -7.20
C LYS A 26 4.31 5.72 -5.73
N GLN A 27 3.24 5.09 -5.25
CA GLN A 27 2.86 5.17 -3.83
C GLN A 27 3.91 4.53 -2.94
N LEU A 28 4.49 3.40 -3.36
CA LEU A 28 5.58 2.76 -2.62
C LEU A 28 6.81 3.67 -2.52
N ALA A 29 7.21 4.28 -3.64
CA ALA A 29 8.32 5.23 -3.69
C ALA A 29 8.07 6.47 -2.82
N GLU A 30 6.84 6.99 -2.83
CA GLU A 30 6.43 8.13 -2.02
C GLU A 30 6.50 7.82 -0.52
N VAL A 31 6.01 6.66 -0.10
CA VAL A 31 6.10 6.20 1.30
C VAL A 31 7.57 6.05 1.72
N VAL A 32 8.41 5.45 0.87
CA VAL A 32 9.85 5.30 1.16
C VAL A 32 10.50 6.67 1.27
N ALA A 33 10.30 7.56 0.30
CA ALA A 33 10.91 8.89 0.28
C ALA A 33 10.50 9.74 1.49
N ASN A 34 9.21 9.72 1.86
CA ASN A 34 8.67 10.46 3.01
C ASN A 34 9.22 9.94 4.34
N THR A 35 9.68 8.69 4.39
CA THR A 35 10.27 8.08 5.60
C THR A 35 11.79 8.28 5.65
N VAL A 36 12.46 8.04 4.53
CA VAL A 36 13.93 8.02 4.45
C VAL A 36 14.52 9.42 4.46
N THR A 37 13.91 10.39 3.76
CA THR A 37 14.41 11.76 3.69
C THR A 37 14.54 12.44 5.07
N PRO A 38 13.50 12.47 5.94
CA PRO A 38 13.64 13.08 7.26
C PRO A 38 14.64 12.32 8.14
N LEU A 39 14.71 10.99 8.01
CA LEU A 39 15.68 10.17 8.73
C LEU A 39 17.12 10.51 8.33
N MET A 40 17.39 10.65 7.03
CA MET A 40 18.70 11.03 6.53
C MET A 40 19.13 12.39 7.06
N ASN A 41 18.22 13.37 7.06
CA ASN A 41 18.50 14.70 7.60
C ASN A 41 18.76 14.67 9.10
N ALA A 42 17.92 13.97 9.87
CA ALA A 42 18.04 13.90 11.33
C ALA A 42 19.32 13.20 11.79
N GLN A 43 19.91 12.34 10.96
CA GLN A 43 21.10 11.57 11.29
C GLN A 43 22.34 11.99 10.47
N ALA A 44 22.24 13.09 9.72
CA ALA A 44 23.29 13.58 8.83
C ALA A 44 23.86 12.50 7.88
N ILE A 45 23.00 11.61 7.37
CA ILE A 45 23.38 10.52 6.46
C ILE A 45 23.52 11.10 5.04
N PRO A 46 24.71 11.02 4.41
CA PRO A 46 24.96 11.64 3.10
C PRO A 46 24.29 10.92 1.92
N GLY A 47 24.02 9.62 2.06
CA GLY A 47 23.38 8.79 1.05
C GLY A 47 22.83 7.50 1.65
N MET A 48 21.74 6.98 1.09
CA MET A 48 21.07 5.77 1.57
C MET A 48 20.48 4.96 0.42
N ALA A 49 20.75 3.66 0.41
CA ALA A 49 20.10 2.68 -0.46
C ALA A 49 19.10 1.85 0.35
N VAL A 50 17.91 1.64 -0.20
CA VAL A 50 16.79 0.96 0.46
C VAL A 50 16.22 -0.09 -0.47
N ALA A 51 16.09 -1.32 0.03
CA ALA A 51 15.40 -2.40 -0.64
C ALA A 51 14.09 -2.69 0.08
N VAL A 52 12.97 -2.67 -0.64
CA VAL A 52 11.65 -3.03 -0.12
C VAL A 52 11.13 -4.24 -0.88
N ILE A 53 10.85 -5.33 -0.18
CA ILE A 53 10.24 -6.51 -0.78
C ILE A 53 8.73 -6.42 -0.56
N TYR A 54 7.97 -6.13 -1.62
CA TYR A 54 6.52 -6.01 -1.56
C TYR A 54 5.89 -7.04 -2.50
N GLN A 55 4.97 -7.86 -1.96
CA GLN A 55 4.36 -8.99 -2.70
C GLN A 55 5.39 -9.90 -3.39
N GLY A 56 6.54 -10.13 -2.73
CA GLY A 56 7.63 -10.94 -3.26
C GLY A 56 8.49 -10.27 -4.34
N GLN A 57 8.16 -9.04 -4.75
CA GLN A 57 8.96 -8.26 -5.70
C GLN A 57 9.90 -7.29 -4.96
N PRO A 58 11.22 -7.30 -5.25
CA PRO A 58 12.14 -6.33 -4.69
C PRO A 58 12.06 -4.99 -5.42
N HIS A 59 12.01 -3.90 -4.67
CA HIS A 59 12.05 -2.52 -5.15
C HIS A 59 13.22 -1.78 -4.50
N TYR A 60 14.06 -1.17 -5.32
CA TYR A 60 15.27 -0.49 -4.85
C TYR A 60 15.14 1.03 -5.01
N PHE A 61 15.51 1.76 -3.96
CA PHE A 61 15.49 3.21 -3.91
C PHE A 61 16.85 3.70 -3.44
N THR A 62 17.35 4.78 -4.05
CA THR A 62 18.61 5.41 -3.66
C THR A 62 18.37 6.89 -3.42
N PHE A 63 18.96 7.42 -2.36
CA PHE A 63 18.80 8.81 -1.92
C PHE A 63 20.17 9.42 -1.63
N GLY A 64 20.30 10.71 -1.88
CA GLY A 64 21.56 11.45 -1.70
C GLY A 64 22.58 11.16 -2.79
N LYS A 65 23.85 11.46 -2.52
CA LYS A 65 24.96 11.02 -3.38
C LYS A 65 25.34 9.61 -2.94
N ALA A 66 24.75 8.62 -3.60
CA ALA A 66 25.24 7.24 -3.54
C ALA A 66 26.55 7.10 -4.33
#